data_AF-A0A022QKW6-F1
#
_entry.id   AF-A0A022QKW6-F1
#
_cell.length_a   1.000
_cell.length_b   1.000
_cell.length_c   1.000
_cell.angle_alpha   90.00
_cell.angle_beta   90.00
_cell.angle_gamma   90.00
#
_symmetry.space_group_name_H-M   'P 1'
#
loop_
_entity.id
_entity.type
_entity.pdbx_description
1 polymer ?
#
loop_
_entity_poly.entity_id
_entity_poly.type
_entity_poly.pdbx_seq_one_letter_code
_entity_poly.pdbx_strand_id
1 'polypeptide(L)'
;MYSLPAYAFIAQDFTTQAALYTHHQYIAGFIMTGAFAHGAIFFIRDYNPEQNEDNVLARMLDHKEAIISHLSWASLFLGFHTLGLYVHNDVMLAFGTP
;
A
#
# COMPACT_ATOMS: atom_id res chain seq x y z
N MET A 1 -16.86 -3.73 8.58
CA MET A 1 -17.02 -3.20 9.95
C MET A 1 -17.63 -1.80 9.94
N TYR A 2 -17.04 -0.82 9.27
CA TYR A 2 -17.59 0.55 9.28
C TYR A 2 -18.81 0.73 8.35
N SER A 3 -18.79 0.21 7.11
CA SER A 3 -19.90 0.37 6.13
C SER A 3 -21.03 -0.63 6.29
N LEU A 4 -20.73 -1.81 6.84
CA LEU A 4 -21.68 -2.87 7.18
C LEU A 4 -21.46 -3.22 8.66
N PRO A 5 -22.08 -2.48 9.59
CA PRO A 5 -21.91 -2.69 11.02
C PRO A 5 -22.56 -4.01 11.47
N ALA A 6 -21.79 -4.86 12.13
CA ALA A 6 -22.25 -6.19 12.57
C ALA A 6 -22.81 -6.20 13.99
N TYR A 7 -22.63 -5.12 14.75
CA TYR A 7 -23.04 -5.02 16.15
C TYR A 7 -24.17 -4.02 16.32
N ALA A 8 -25.16 -4.33 17.15
CA ALA A 8 -26.26 -3.41 17.44
C ALA A 8 -25.72 -2.10 18.02
N PHE A 9 -26.31 -0.98 17.60
CA PHE A 9 -26.00 0.39 18.05
C PHE A 9 -24.57 0.90 17.77
N ILE A 10 -23.65 0.11 17.23
CA ILE A 10 -22.26 0.56 16.98
C ILE A 10 -22.17 1.69 15.95
N ALA A 11 -23.15 1.80 15.05
CA ALA A 11 -23.22 2.91 14.10
C ALA A 11 -23.52 4.27 14.76
N GLN A 12 -23.96 4.27 16.03
CA GLN A 12 -24.20 5.47 16.83
C GLN A 12 -23.03 5.77 17.78
N ASP A 13 -22.15 4.78 18.01
CA ASP A 13 -20.93 4.95 18.81
C ASP A 13 -19.73 5.28 17.90
N PHE A 14 -19.61 6.56 17.57
CA PHE A 14 -18.61 7.05 16.61
C PHE A 14 -17.17 6.83 17.08
N THR A 15 -16.90 6.97 18.38
CA THR A 15 -15.55 6.78 18.92
C THR A 15 -15.13 5.31 18.80
N THR A 16 -16.00 4.37 19.16
CA THR A 16 -15.73 2.94 19.02
C THR A 16 -15.57 2.56 17.54
N GLN A 17 -16.39 3.10 16.65
CA GLN A 17 -16.28 2.84 15.21
C GLN A 17 -14.93 3.35 14.63
N ALA A 18 -14.52 4.56 14.99
CA ALA A 18 -13.23 5.14 14.58
C ALA A 18 -12.04 4.34 15.14
N ALA A 19 -12.11 3.96 16.43
CA ALA A 19 -11.09 3.16 17.09
C ALA A 19 -10.90 1.80 16.40
N LEU A 20 -12.00 1.07 16.15
CA LEU A 20 -11.95 -0.23 15.50
C LEU A 20 -11.42 -0.15 14.07
N TYR A 21 -11.84 0.85 13.29
CA TYR A 21 -11.33 1.02 11.92
C TYR A 21 -9.81 1.27 11.94
N THR A 22 -9.38 2.25 12.72
CA THR A 22 -7.96 2.63 12.82
C THR A 22 -7.12 1.46 13.31
N HIS A 23 -7.55 0.79 14.38
CA HIS A 23 -6.88 -0.38 14.95
C HIS A 23 -6.63 -1.47 13.89
N HIS A 24 -7.66 -1.85 13.13
CA HIS A 24 -7.51 -2.90 12.12
C HIS A 24 -6.67 -2.47 10.91
N GLN A 25 -6.73 -1.19 10.49
CA GLN A 25 -5.87 -0.69 9.41
C GLN A 25 -4.39 -0.69 9.80
N TYR A 26 -4.06 -0.28 11.03
CA TYR A 26 -2.68 -0.35 11.52
C TYR A 26 -2.18 -1.79 11.60
N ILE A 27 -2.97 -2.71 12.16
CA ILE A 27 -2.60 -4.14 12.19
C ILE A 27 -2.39 -4.67 10.77
N ALA A 28 -3.27 -4.34 9.82
CA ALA A 28 -3.10 -4.73 8.43
C ALA A 28 -1.77 -4.22 7.86
N GLY A 29 -1.38 -2.97 8.13
CA GLY A 29 -0.09 -2.41 7.73
C GLY A 29 1.11 -3.18 8.29
N PHE A 30 1.07 -3.55 9.58
CA PHE A 30 2.11 -4.39 10.19
C PHE A 30 2.20 -5.77 9.56
N ILE A 31 1.05 -6.43 9.32
CA ILE A 31 1.01 -7.76 8.71
C ILE A 31 1.53 -7.70 7.26
N MET A 32 1.11 -6.72 6.47
CA MET A 32 1.57 -6.54 5.08
C MET A 32 3.09 -6.32 5.02
N THR A 33 3.62 -5.45 5.86
CA THR A 33 5.08 -5.20 5.92
C THR A 33 5.83 -6.45 6.36
N GLY A 34 5.31 -7.17 7.37
CA GLY A 34 5.85 -8.44 7.83
C GLY A 34 5.89 -9.50 6.73
N ALA A 35 4.84 -9.60 5.90
CA ALA A 35 4.79 -10.53 4.78
C ALA A 35 5.93 -10.28 3.77
N PHE A 36 6.18 -9.02 3.37
CA PHE A 36 7.29 -8.69 2.48
C PHE A 36 8.66 -8.89 3.14
N ALA A 37 8.80 -8.58 4.44
CA ALA A 37 10.04 -8.83 5.18
C ALA A 37 10.38 -10.33 5.21
N HIS A 38 9.40 -11.18 5.51
CA HIS A 38 9.58 -12.64 5.50
C HIS A 38 9.78 -13.18 4.08
N GLY A 39 9.16 -12.60 3.06
CA GLY A 39 9.45 -12.90 1.66
C GLY A 39 10.90 -12.63 1.27
N ALA A 40 11.47 -11.49 1.70
CA ALA A 40 12.88 -11.18 1.47
C ALA A 40 13.82 -12.13 2.24
N ILE A 41 13.45 -12.51 3.48
CA ILE A 41 14.20 -13.52 4.25
C ILE A 41 14.22 -14.86 3.51
N PHE A 42 13.08 -15.31 2.98
CA PHE A 42 12.96 -16.51 2.15
C PHE A 42 13.91 -16.46 0.94
N PHE A 43 13.92 -15.35 0.19
CA PHE A 43 14.81 -15.20 -0.97
C PHE A 43 16.30 -15.28 -0.64
N ILE A 44 16.70 -14.93 0.58
CA ILE A 44 18.11 -14.98 1.00
C ILE A 44 18.47 -16.36 1.57
N ARG A 45 17.58 -16.96 2.35
CA ARG A 45 17.91 -18.15 3.16
C ARG A 45 17.48 -19.48 2.53
N ASP A 46 16.33 -19.47 1.86
CA ASP A 46 15.61 -20.70 1.52
C ASP A 46 15.37 -20.87 0.02
N TYR A 47 15.50 -19.80 -0.77
CA TYR A 47 15.35 -19.87 -2.22
C TYR A 47 16.55 -20.56 -2.88
N ASN A 48 16.27 -21.61 -3.65
CA ASN A 48 17.26 -22.33 -4.45
C ASN A 48 17.01 -22.10 -5.96
N PRO A 49 17.90 -21.39 -6.68
CA PRO A 49 17.75 -21.12 -8.11
C PRO A 49 17.70 -22.38 -8.97
N GLU A 50 18.49 -23.43 -8.66
CA GLU A 50 18.55 -24.66 -9.45
C GLU A 50 17.24 -25.44 -9.39
N GLN A 51 16.61 -25.47 -8.21
CA GLN A 51 15.31 -26.15 -8.03
C GLN A 51 14.13 -25.38 -8.61
N ASN A 52 14.31 -24.08 -8.86
CA ASN A 52 13.28 -23.18 -9.35
C ASN A 52 13.51 -22.73 -10.79
N GLU A 53 14.46 -23.35 -11.49
CA GLU A 53 14.78 -23.04 -12.88
C GLU A 53 13.52 -23.11 -13.76
N ASP A 54 13.42 -22.18 -14.71
CA ASP A 54 12.33 -22.03 -15.68
C ASP A 54 10.90 -21.85 -15.13
N ASN A 55 10.72 -21.77 -13.81
CA ASN A 55 9.42 -21.55 -13.21
C ASN A 55 9.02 -20.05 -13.19
N VAL A 56 7.79 -19.78 -12.77
CA VAL A 56 7.27 -18.39 -12.74
C VAL A 56 8.02 -17.48 -11.76
N LEU A 57 8.58 -18.04 -10.68
CA LEU A 57 9.30 -17.29 -9.66
C LEU A 57 10.69 -16.87 -10.18
N ALA A 58 11.43 -17.79 -10.79
CA ALA A 58 12.70 -17.48 -11.44
C ALA A 58 12.52 -16.46 -12.56
N ARG A 59 11.52 -16.67 -13.43
CA ARG A 59 11.20 -15.74 -14.51
C ARG A 59 10.92 -14.34 -14.01
N MET A 60 10.22 -14.18 -12.88
CA MET A 60 9.96 -12.86 -12.27
C MET A 60 11.26 -12.14 -11.88
N LEU A 61 12.25 -12.88 -11.38
CA LEU A 61 13.55 -12.31 -10.99
C LEU A 61 14.37 -11.85 -12.20
N ASP A 62 14.24 -12.54 -13.34
CA ASP A 62 14.98 -12.20 -14.57
C ASP A 62 14.59 -10.85 -15.19
N HIS A 63 13.40 -10.34 -14.88
CA HIS A 63 12.92 -9.03 -15.35
C HIS A 63 12.52 -8.11 -14.19
N LYS A 64 13.11 -8.29 -13.01
CA LYS A 64 12.82 -7.49 -11.81
C LYS A 64 13.04 -5.98 -12.04
N GLU A 65 13.99 -5.60 -12.89
CA GLU A 65 14.28 -4.20 -13.23
C GLU A 65 13.10 -3.54 -13.96
N ALA A 66 12.40 -4.30 -14.83
CA ALA A 66 11.19 -3.82 -15.49
C ALA A 66 10.06 -3.60 -14.46
N ILE A 67 9.88 -4.52 -13.51
CA ILE A 67 8.87 -4.38 -12.45
C ILE A 67 9.18 -3.14 -11.58
N ILE A 68 10.43 -3.00 -11.13
CA ILE A 68 10.86 -1.88 -10.28
C ILE A 68 10.72 -0.54 -11.00
N SER A 69 11.11 -0.46 -12.28
CA SER A 69 11.02 0.79 -13.05
C SER A 69 9.58 1.25 -13.27
N HIS A 70 8.65 0.34 -13.57
CA HIS A 70 7.23 0.71 -13.72
C HIS A 70 6.60 1.13 -12.39
N LEU A 71 6.96 0.47 -11.28
CA LEU A 71 6.50 0.88 -9.95
C LEU A 71 7.05 2.25 -9.54
N SER A 72 8.31 2.54 -9.89
CA SER A 72 8.93 3.85 -9.71
C SER A 72 8.19 4.93 -10.51
N TRP A 73 7.89 4.66 -11.79
CA TRP A 73 7.11 5.57 -12.63
C TRP A 73 5.72 5.85 -12.04
N ALA A 74 4.99 4.80 -11.63
CA ALA A 74 3.66 4.97 -11.06
C ALA A 74 3.69 5.80 -9.77
N SER A 75 4.68 5.56 -8.90
CA SER A 75 4.86 6.31 -7.65
C SER A 75 5.16 7.79 -7.92
N LEU A 76 6.06 8.08 -8.87
CA LEU A 76 6.40 9.44 -9.26
C LEU A 76 5.19 10.14 -9.90
N PHE A 77 4.52 9.47 -10.82
CA PHE A 77 3.33 9.99 -11.48
C PHE A 77 2.26 10.37 -10.46
N LEU A 78 1.86 9.44 -9.58
CA LEU A 78 0.84 9.69 -8.57
C LEU A 78 1.28 10.78 -7.59
N GLY A 79 2.54 10.77 -7.15
CA GLY A 79 3.10 11.77 -6.24
C GLY A 79 3.05 13.19 -6.81
N PHE A 80 3.59 13.39 -8.02
CA PHE A 80 3.61 14.71 -8.66
C PHE A 80 2.22 15.26 -8.93
N HIS A 81 1.30 14.44 -9.43
CA HIS A 81 -0.03 14.93 -9.79
C HIS A 81 -0.93 15.14 -8.58
N THR A 82 -0.89 14.23 -7.59
CA THR A 82 -1.72 14.36 -6.39
C THR A 82 -1.28 15.57 -5.57
N LEU A 83 0.02 15.65 -5.24
CA LEU A 83 0.55 16.78 -4.48
C LEU A 83 0.45 18.09 -5.27
N GLY A 84 0.73 18.04 -6.58
CA GLY A 84 0.63 19.21 -7.45
C GLY A 84 -0.78 19.79 -7.48
N LEU A 85 -1.82 18.95 -7.53
CA LEU A 85 -3.21 19.40 -7.47
C LEU A 85 -3.55 20.00 -6.10
N TYR A 86 -3.13 19.38 -5.00
CA TYR A 86 -3.35 19.96 -3.66
C TYR A 86 -2.70 21.35 -3.54
N VAL A 87 -1.43 21.48 -3.94
CA VAL A 87 -0.71 22.76 -3.91
C VAL A 87 -1.35 23.79 -4.82
N HIS A 88 -1.75 23.40 -6.04
CA HIS A 88 -2.46 24.29 -6.95
C HIS A 88 -3.75 24.83 -6.33
N ASN A 89 -4.57 23.95 -5.77
CA ASN A 89 -5.83 24.33 -5.13
C ASN A 89 -5.58 25.27 -3.94
N ASP A 90 -4.60 24.97 -3.10
CA ASP A 90 -4.23 25.83 -1.96
C ASP A 90 -3.76 27.21 -2.42
N VAL A 91 -2.98 27.30 -3.51
CA VAL A 91 -2.51 28.58 -4.07
C VAL A 91 -3.68 29.38 -4.67
N MET A 92 -4.56 28.74 -5.44
CA MET A 92 -5.72 29.42 -6.04
C MET A 92 -6.69 29.91 -4.96
N LEU A 93 -6.90 29.13 -3.91
CA LEU A 93 -7.66 29.53 -2.73
C LEU A 93 -6.99 30.72 -2.02
N ALA A 94 -5.68 30.69 -1.83
CA ALA A 94 -4.92 31.80 -1.24
C ALA A 94 -4.99 33.09 -2.07
N PHE A 95 -5.14 32.97 -3.39
CA PHE A 95 -5.35 34.10 -4.31
C PHE A 95 -6.82 34.54 -4.43
N GLY A 96 -7.76 33.89 -3.72
CA GLY A 96 -9.17 34.26 -3.73
C GLY A 96 -9.92 33.88 -5.01
N THR A 97 -9.39 32.94 -5.79
CA THR A 97 -9.99 32.43 -7.04
C THR A 97 -10.19 30.92 -6.96
N PRO A 98 -11.12 30.44 -6.12
CA PRO A 98 -11.37 29.00 -5.94
C PRO A 98 -11.95 28.33 -7.19
#